data_AF-A0A842NWK9-F1
#
_entry.id   AF-A0A842NWK9-F1
#
_cell.length_a   1.000
_cell.length_b   1.000
_cell.length_c   1.000
_cell.angle_alpha   90.00
_cell.angle_beta   90.00
_cell.angle_gamma   90.00
#
_symmetry.space_group_name_H-M   'P 1'
#
loop_
_entity.id
_entity.type
_entity.pdbx_description
1 polymer ?
#
loop_
_entity_poly.entity_id
_entity_poly.type
_entity_poly.pdbx_seq_one_letter_code
_entity_poly.pdbx_strand_id
1 'polypeptide(L)' 'MLSVKIENNKCIINFNKRLYPKSIIEQGIIDFKEDEKIILTERGKVIITSNKKTNINEVGYEFCDYLLSLIQERNNF' A
#
# COMPACT_ATOMS: atom_id res chain seq x y z
N MET A 1 5.78 7.86 -10.26
CA MET A 1 4.88 7.00 -11.06
C MET A 1 4.26 6.00 -10.11
N LEU A 2 2.94 5.91 -10.06
CA LEU A 2 2.19 4.86 -9.36
C LEU A 2 2.09 3.68 -10.33
N SER A 3 2.52 2.50 -9.91
CA SER A 3 2.28 1.27 -10.67
C SER A 3 1.87 0.14 -9.75
N VAL A 4 0.80 -0.54 -10.10
CA VAL A 4 0.31 -1.74 -9.40
C VAL A 4 0.64 -2.96 -10.25
N LYS A 5 1.26 -3.97 -9.65
CA LYS A 5 1.55 -5.27 -10.27
C LYS A 5 1.04 -6.37 -9.35
N ILE A 6 0.21 -7.27 -9.87
CA ILE A 6 -0.22 -8.46 -9.12
C ILE A 6 0.58 -9.67 -9.60
N GLU A 7 1.17 -10.41 -8.67
CA GLU A 7 1.95 -11.62 -8.97
C GLU A 7 1.84 -12.61 -7.80
N ASN A 8 1.54 -13.88 -8.08
CA ASN A 8 1.50 -14.96 -7.08
C ASN A 8 0.68 -14.63 -5.82
N ASN A 9 -0.53 -14.10 -6.01
CA ASN A 9 -1.44 -13.65 -4.94
C ASN A 9 -0.86 -12.54 -4.05
N LYS A 10 0.07 -11.75 -4.59
CA LYS A 10 0.62 -10.56 -3.94
C LYS A 10 0.30 -9.34 -4.80
N CYS A 11 -0.13 -8.26 -4.16
CA CYS A 11 -0.20 -6.97 -4.81
C CYS A 11 1.08 -6.19 -4.50
N ILE A 12 1.83 -5.85 -5.55
CA ILE A 12 3.05 -5.06 -5.49
C ILE A 12 2.73 -3.68 -6.00
N ILE A 13 2.84 -2.69 -5.14
CA ILE A 13 2.60 -1.30 -5.49
C ILE A 13 3.95 -0.60 -5.43
N ASN A 14 4.41 -0.09 -6.57
CA ASN A 14 5.56 0.79 -6.61
C ASN A 14 5.07 2.24 -6.66
N PHE A 15 5.62 3.05 -5.77
CA PHE A 15 5.34 4.47 -5.71
C PHE A 15 6.64 5.27 -5.54
N ASN A 16 6.56 6.56 -5.82
CA ASN A 16 7.66 7.46 -5.47
C ASN A 16 7.66 7.67 -3.95
N LYS A 17 8.71 7.21 -3.25
CA LYS A 17 8.85 7.33 -1.79
C LYS A 17 8.65 8.75 -1.24
N ARG A 18 8.90 9.79 -2.04
CA ARG A 18 8.67 11.20 -1.66
C ARG A 18 7.20 11.53 -1.42
N LEU A 19 6.29 10.71 -1.92
CA LEU A 19 4.85 10.88 -1.79
C LEU A 19 4.28 10.18 -0.54
N TYR A 20 5.06 9.36 0.17
CA TYR A 20 4.57 8.72 1.38
C TYR A 20 4.53 9.70 2.57
N PRO A 21 3.48 9.63 3.40
CA PRO A 21 3.57 10.08 4.78
C PRO A 21 4.73 9.37 5.47
N LYS A 22 5.61 10.13 6.14
CA LYS A 22 6.75 9.57 6.90
C LYS A 22 6.30 8.49 7.88
N SER A 23 5.13 8.69 8.50
CA SER A 23 4.50 7.74 9.43
C SER A 23 4.29 6.34 8.83
N ILE A 24 3.93 6.26 7.55
CA ILE A 24 3.71 4.99 6.85
C ILE A 24 5.04 4.29 6.54
N ILE A 25 6.08 5.06 6.19
CA ILE A 25 7.43 4.52 5.95
C ILE A 25 8.04 3.99 7.26
N GLU A 26 7.88 4.74 8.36
CA GLU A 26 8.46 4.41 9.67
C GLU A 26 7.79 3.20 10.34
N GLN A 27 6.50 2.97 10.09
CA GLN A 27 5.81 1.79 10.62
C GLN A 27 6.30 0.47 10.01
N GLY A 28 6.74 0.48 8.74
CA GLY A 28 7.28 -0.68 8.02
C GLY A 28 6.27 -1.80 7.71
N ILE A 29 5.35 -2.09 8.63
CA ILE A 29 4.23 -3.03 8.46
C ILE A 29 2.95 -2.32 8.91
N ILE A 30 1.91 -2.38 8.08
CA ILE A 30 0.58 -1.88 8.40
C ILE A 30 -0.38 -3.07 8.38
N ASP A 31 -1.05 -3.29 9.50
CA ASP A 31 -2.23 -4.16 9.55
C ASP A 31 -3.42 -3.35 9.03
N PHE A 32 -3.86 -3.63 7.81
CA PHE A 32 -4.89 -2.83 7.12
C PHE A 32 -6.30 -3.32 7.42
N LYS A 33 -6.49 -4.64 7.43
CA LYS A 33 -7.71 -5.34 7.87
C LYS A 33 -7.31 -6.58 8.66
N GLU A 34 -8.22 -7.13 9.46
CA GLU A 34 -8.04 -8.47 10.04
C GLU A 34 -7.67 -9.45 8.92
N ASP A 35 -6.49 -10.07 9.02
CA ASP A 35 -5.91 -11.04 8.06
C ASP A 35 -5.18 -10.49 6.81
N GLU A 36 -5.04 -9.18 6.67
CA GLU A 36 -4.31 -8.55 5.57
C GLU A 36 -3.04 -7.86 6.08
N LYS A 37 -1.89 -8.32 5.57
CA LYS A 37 -0.59 -7.76 5.90
C LYS A 37 -0.07 -6.89 4.76
N ILE A 38 0.25 -5.64 5.09
CA ILE A 38 0.88 -4.70 4.18
C ILE A 38 2.31 -4.48 4.64
N ILE A 39 3.27 -4.87 3.81
CA ILE A 39 4.70 -4.67 4.06
C ILE A 39 5.17 -3.50 3.21
N LEU A 40 5.61 -2.43 3.87
CA LEU A 40 6.34 -1.34 3.24
C LEU A 40 7.84 -1.65 3.25
N THR A 41 8.46 -1.46 2.10
CA THR A 41 9.91 -1.57 1.97
C THR A 41 10.52 -0.18 1.82
N GLU A 42 11.74 0.01 2.34
CA GLU A 42 12.49 1.28 2.30
C GLU A 42 12.69 1.86 0.89
N ARG A 43 12.41 1.07 -0.15
CA ARG A 43 12.51 1.47 -1.57
C ARG A 43 11.23 2.10 -2.13
N GLY A 44 10.20 2.33 -1.30
CA GLY A 44 8.92 2.87 -1.76
C GLY A 44 8.06 1.83 -2.49
N LYS A 45 8.29 0.55 -2.18
CA LYS A 45 7.51 -0.57 -2.66
C LYS A 45 6.66 -1.12 -1.52
N VAL A 46 5.39 -1.33 -1.80
CA VAL A 46 4.43 -1.98 -0.90
C VAL A 46 4.13 -3.37 -1.41
N ILE A 47 4.07 -4.32 -0.49
CA ILE A 47 3.70 -5.70 -0.77
C ILE A 47 2.49 -6.02 0.12
N ILE A 48 1.35 -6.27 -0.49
CA ILE A 48 0.14 -6.69 0.19
C ILE A 48 0.04 -8.21 0.05
N THR A 49 -0.20 -8.87 1.18
CA THR A 49 -0.47 -10.30 1.27
C THR A 49 -1.72 -10.52 2.10
N SER A 50 -2.58 -11.42 1.65
CA SER A 50 -3.76 -11.85 2.42
C SER A 50 -3.67 -13.33 2.74
N ASN A 51 -4.06 -13.72 3.95
CA ASN A 51 -4.08 -15.11 4.41
C ASN A 51 -5.41 -15.83 4.12
N LYS A 52 -6.41 -15.13 3.58
CA LYS A 52 -7.72 -15.68 3.20
C LYS A 52 -7.86 -15.79 1.68
N LYS A 53 -8.95 -16.44 1.23
CA LYS A 53 -9.46 -16.33 -0.16
C LYS A 53 -9.99 -14.90 -0.41
N THR A 54 -9.15 -13.89 -0.24
CA THR A 54 -9.48 -12.50 -0.50
C THR A 54 -9.03 -12.16 -1.91
N ASN A 55 -9.82 -11.34 -2.61
CA ASN A 55 -9.44 -10.84 -3.92
C ASN A 55 -8.32 -9.81 -3.76
N ILE A 56 -7.06 -10.24 -3.92
CA ILE A 56 -5.88 -9.38 -3.73
C ILE A 56 -5.88 -8.14 -4.65
N ASN A 57 -6.62 -8.20 -5.76
CA ASN A 57 -6.77 -7.06 -6.67
C ASN A 57 -7.58 -5.95 -6.00
N GLU A 58 -8.71 -6.30 -5.38
CA GLU A 58 -9.62 -5.37 -4.70
C GLU A 58 -8.92 -4.67 -3.53
N VAL A 59 -8.23 -5.46 -2.69
CA VAL A 59 -7.40 -4.93 -1.58
C VAL A 59 -6.30 -4.00 -2.09
N GLY A 60 -5.68 -4.36 -3.22
CA GLY A 60 -4.67 -3.53 -3.87
C GLY A 60 -5.20 -2.16 -4.31
N TYR A 61 -6.40 -2.12 -4.90
CA TYR A 61 -7.04 -0.87 -5.32
C TYR A 61 -7.50 -0.04 -4.12
N GLU A 62 -8.15 -0.65 -3.13
CA GLU A 62 -8.56 0.05 -1.89
C GLU A 62 -7.36 0.71 -1.19
N PHE A 63 -6.23 0.01 -1.11
CA PHE A 63 -5.03 0.58 -0.51
C PHE A 63 -4.43 1.71 -1.37
N CYS A 64 -4.54 1.63 -2.70
CA CYS A 64 -4.14 2.74 -3.56
C CYS A 64 -5.01 3.99 -3.31
N ASP A 65 -6.33 3.81 -3.19
CA ASP A 65 -7.26 4.91 -2.90
C ASP A 65 -6.98 5.53 -1.52
N TYR A 66 -6.70 4.70 -0.52
CA TYR A 66 -6.26 5.14 0.81
C TYR A 66 -4.95 5.95 0.76
N LEU A 67 -3.96 5.49 -0.01
CA LEU A 67 -2.72 6.25 -0.16
C LEU A 67 -2.94 7.59 -0.87
N LEU A 68 -3.80 7.62 -1.88
CA LEU A 68 -4.13 8.84 -2.62
C LEU A 68 -4.87 9.85 -1.75
N SER A 69 -5.81 9.41 -0.90
CA SER A 69 -6.53 10.31 0.02
C SER A 69 -5.57 10.97 1.02
N LEU A 70 -4.64 10.19 1.60
CA LEU A 70 -3.60 10.72 2.49
C LEU A 70 -2.69 11.75 1.82
N ILE A 71 -2.36 11.54 0.54
CA ILE A 71 -1.56 12.50 -0.24
C ILE A 71 -2.36 13.78 -0.49
N GLN A 72 -3.65 13.67 -0.83
CA GLN A 72 -4.52 14.82 -1.08
C GLN A 72 -4.72 15.67 0.17
N GLU A 73 -4.98 15.06 1.34
CA GLU A 73 -5.09 15.76 2.62
C GLU A 73 -3.84 16.60 2.92
N ARG A 74 -2.66 16.08 2.56
CA ARG A 74 -1.38 16.75 2.82
C ARG A 74 -1.05 17.90 1.85
N ASN A 75 -1.60 17.87 0.63
CA ASN A 75 -1.39 18.94 -0.37
C ASN A 75 -2.41 20.07 -0.27
N ASN A 76 -3.50 19.88 0.49
CA ASN A 76 -4.49 20.92 0.80
C ASN A 76 -4.11 21.77 2.02
N PHE A 77 -2.89 21.60 2.56
CA PHE A 77 -2.31 22.35 3.68
C PHE A 77 -1.07 23.13 3.27
#